data_AF-A0A1V5NQP6-F1
#
_entry.id   AF-A0A1V5NQP6-F1
#
_cell.length_a   1.000
_cell.length_b   1.000
_cell.length_c   1.000
_cell.angle_alpha   90.00
_cell.angle_beta   90.00
_cell.angle_gamma   90.00
#
_symmetry.space_group_name_H-M   'P 1'
#
loop_
_entity.id
_entity.type
_entity.pdbx_description
1 polymer ?
#
loop_
_entity_poly.entity_id
_entity_poly.type
_entity_poly.pdbx_seq_one_letter_code
_entity_poly.pdbx_strand_id
1 'polypeptide(L)'
;MREESHFNPTTLSRSKAHGLMQILPSTGKWIAGKLGIKGKFSSESLWNPDRNIAFGVWYLGYLRDLFQGDLFLAAAAYNGGQGNITRKVEQGPYAQLPVLTRLDRVPLPETRDYYKKVMGSWWNYTRLYR
;
A
#
# COMPACT_ATOMS: atom_id res chain seq x y z
N MET A 1 0.07 -7.74 4.22
CA MET A 1 -0.72 -8.61 5.13
C MET A 1 0.01 -8.88 6.45
N ARG A 2 1.17 -9.57 6.47
CA ARG A 2 1.94 -9.80 7.71
C ARG A 2 2.18 -8.52 8.52
N GLU A 3 2.69 -7.48 7.86
CA GLU A 3 2.98 -6.18 8.48
C GLU A 3 1.74 -5.29 8.68
N GLU A 4 0.61 -5.65 8.08
CA GLU A 4 -0.61 -4.84 8.12
C GLU A 4 -1.52 -5.23 9.27
N SER A 5 -1.72 -6.53 9.45
CA SER A 5 -2.72 -7.07 10.39
C SER A 5 -2.20 -8.21 11.24
N HIS A 6 -0.96 -8.66 11.01
CA HIS A 6 -0.44 -9.92 11.53
C HIS A 6 -1.39 -11.12 11.25
N PHE A 7 -2.05 -11.10 10.09
CA PHE A 7 -3.03 -12.11 9.64
C PHE A 7 -4.37 -12.11 10.37
N ASN A 8 -4.66 -11.08 11.17
CA ASN A 8 -5.97 -10.97 11.80
C ASN A 8 -6.97 -10.24 10.85
N PRO A 9 -8.03 -10.93 10.37
CA PRO A 9 -9.00 -10.33 9.45
C PRO A 9 -9.93 -9.30 10.11
N THR A 10 -9.95 -9.20 11.43
CA THR A 10 -10.80 -8.25 12.18
C THR A 10 -10.04 -7.01 12.68
N THR A 11 -8.76 -6.85 12.31
CA THR A 11 -7.96 -5.68 12.71
C THR A 11 -8.53 -4.38 12.13
N LEU A 12 -8.78 -3.41 13.03
CA LEU A 12 -9.13 -2.02 12.70
C LEU A 12 -7.99 -1.09 13.12
N SER A 13 -7.42 -0.31 12.20
CA SER A 13 -6.45 0.72 12.58
C SER A 13 -7.13 1.96 13.17
N ARG A 14 -6.35 2.81 13.84
CA ARG A 14 -6.78 4.14 14.32
C ARG A 14 -7.30 5.03 13.17
N SER A 15 -6.73 4.87 11.98
CA SER A 15 -7.15 5.58 10.76
C SER A 15 -8.36 4.94 10.07
N LYS A 16 -9.01 3.95 10.70
CA LYS A 16 -10.12 3.16 10.17
C LYS A 16 -9.75 2.33 8.94
N ALA A 17 -8.55 1.76 8.92
CA ALA A 17 -8.15 0.77 7.92
C ALA A 17 -8.62 -0.63 8.35
N HIS A 18 -9.15 -1.42 7.41
CA HIS A 18 -9.91 -2.63 7.71
C HIS A 18 -9.18 -3.90 7.23
N GLY A 19 -9.22 -4.94 8.06
CA GLY A 19 -8.94 -6.32 7.67
C GLY A 19 -7.48 -6.64 7.34
N LEU A 20 -7.28 -7.75 6.64
CA LEU A 20 -5.97 -8.38 6.45
C LEU A 20 -4.89 -7.48 5.84
N MET A 21 -5.29 -6.64 4.89
CA MET A 21 -4.44 -5.74 4.12
C MET A 21 -4.66 -4.28 4.49
N GLN A 22 -5.42 -4.01 5.56
CA GLN A 22 -5.66 -2.67 6.12
C GLN A 22 -6.08 -1.66 5.05
N ILE A 23 -7.19 -1.95 4.37
CA ILE A 23 -7.73 -1.08 3.32
C ILE A 23 -8.61 0.00 3.97
N LEU A 24 -8.36 1.27 3.65
CA LEU A 24 -9.26 2.36 4.03
C LEU A 24 -10.57 2.29 3.23
N PRO A 25 -11.73 2.61 3.84
CA PRO A 25 -13.01 2.67 3.11
C PRO A 25 -12.98 3.57 1.87
N SER A 26 -12.29 4.71 1.94
CA SER A 26 -12.10 5.62 0.80
C SER A 26 -11.31 4.95 -0.33
N THR A 27 -10.20 4.29 0.00
CA THR A 27 -9.40 3.51 -0.94
C THR A 27 -10.20 2.35 -1.54
N GLY A 28 -10.93 1.59 -0.71
CA GLY A 28 -11.80 0.51 -1.17
C GLY A 28 -12.88 0.99 -2.14
N LYS A 29 -13.54 2.12 -1.84
CA LYS A 29 -14.53 2.73 -2.73
C LYS A 29 -13.92 3.18 -4.05
N TRP A 30 -12.70 3.72 -4.01
CA TRP A 30 -11.96 4.12 -5.20
C TRP A 30 -11.56 2.90 -6.06
N ILE A 31 -11.03 1.84 -5.46
CA ILE A 31 -10.72 0.56 -6.12
C ILE A 31 -11.99 -0.01 -6.77
N ALA A 32 -13.10 -0.06 -6.03
CA ALA A 32 -14.37 -0.54 -6.56
C ALA A 32 -14.85 0.27 -7.78
N GLY A 33 -14.59 1.58 -7.79
CA GLY A 33 -14.81 2.43 -8.97
C GLY A 33 -13.93 2.03 -10.16
N LYS A 34 -12.64 1.79 -9.93
CA LYS A 34 -11.69 1.34 -10.97
C LYS A 34 -12.03 -0.04 -11.53
N LEU A 35 -12.63 -0.90 -10.71
CA LEU A 35 -13.07 -2.25 -11.09
C LEU A 35 -14.51 -2.29 -11.66
N GLY A 36 -15.22 -1.16 -11.77
CA GLY A 36 -16.60 -1.14 -12.28
C GLY A 36 -17.64 -1.78 -11.33
N ILE A 37 -17.28 -2.02 -10.07
CA ILE A 37 -18.15 -2.68 -9.07
C ILE A 37 -18.60 -1.72 -7.95
N LYS A 38 -18.52 -0.41 -8.17
CA LYS A 38 -18.84 0.63 -7.17
C LYS A 38 -20.22 0.45 -6.52
N GLY A 39 -21.23 0.03 -7.29
CA GLY A 39 -22.58 -0.22 -6.76
C GLY A 39 -22.70 -1.43 -5.83
N LYS A 40 -21.69 -2.31 -5.81
CA LYS A 40 -21.61 -3.51 -4.95
C LYS A 40 -20.62 -3.33 -3.79
N PHE A 41 -20.09 -2.12 -3.61
CA PHE A 41 -19.13 -1.82 -2.56
C PHE A 41 -19.83 -1.29 -1.31
N SER A 42 -19.53 -1.92 -0.18
CA SER A 42 -19.78 -1.39 1.15
C SER A 42 -18.50 -1.46 1.98
N SER A 43 -18.35 -0.57 2.95
CA SER A 43 -17.17 -0.57 3.84
C SER A 43 -17.09 -1.88 4.63
N GLU A 44 -18.23 -2.45 5.01
CA GLU A 44 -18.36 -3.72 5.72
C GLU A 44 -17.79 -4.87 4.90
N SER A 45 -17.86 -4.79 3.57
CA SER A 45 -17.29 -5.81 2.68
C SER A 45 -15.76 -5.90 2.75
N LEU A 46 -15.09 -4.91 3.36
CA LEU A 46 -13.65 -4.97 3.64
C LEU A 46 -13.29 -5.90 4.81
N TRP A 47 -14.28 -6.35 5.61
CA TRP A 47 -14.07 -7.38 6.64
C TRP A 47 -14.04 -8.79 6.05
N ASN A 48 -14.55 -8.99 4.84
CA ASN A 48 -14.44 -10.27 4.14
C ASN A 48 -12.97 -10.47 3.68
N PRO A 49 -12.29 -11.53 4.14
CA PRO A 49 -10.88 -11.78 3.80
C PRO A 49 -10.59 -11.78 2.30
N ASP A 50 -11.39 -12.48 1.51
CA ASP A 50 -11.16 -12.64 0.07
C ASP A 50 -11.25 -11.30 -0.66
N ARG A 51 -12.26 -10.49 -0.34
CA ARG A 51 -12.41 -9.14 -0.90
C ARG A 51 -11.28 -8.23 -0.44
N ASN A 52 -10.89 -8.31 0.82
CA ASN A 52 -9.81 -7.49 1.37
C ASN A 52 -8.47 -7.80 0.70
N ILE A 53 -8.16 -9.09 0.51
CA ILE A 53 -6.97 -9.55 -0.21
C ILE A 53 -7.04 -9.12 -1.67
N ALA A 54 -8.16 -9.35 -2.36
CA ALA A 54 -8.31 -8.97 -3.77
C ALA A 54 -8.10 -7.47 -3.98
N PHE A 55 -8.66 -6.63 -3.09
CA PHE A 55 -8.49 -5.17 -3.17
C PHE A 55 -7.06 -4.75 -2.86
N GLY A 56 -6.43 -5.34 -1.83
CA GLY A 56 -5.04 -5.01 -1.49
C GLY A 56 -4.04 -5.46 -2.55
N VAL A 57 -4.22 -6.65 -3.15
CA VAL A 57 -3.39 -7.13 -4.27
C VAL A 57 -3.56 -6.24 -5.49
N TRP A 58 -4.81 -5.91 -5.85
CA TRP A 58 -5.07 -4.99 -6.96
C TRP A 58 -4.40 -3.64 -6.72
N TYR A 59 -4.51 -3.10 -5.50
CA TYR A 59 -3.92 -1.80 -5.17
C TYR A 59 -2.39 -1.82 -5.17
N LEU A 60 -1.76 -2.89 -4.67
CA LEU A 60 -0.31 -3.08 -4.78
C LEU A 60 0.15 -3.13 -6.24
N GLY A 61 -0.57 -3.85 -7.10
CA GLY A 61 -0.28 -3.88 -8.55
C GLY A 61 -0.40 -2.49 -9.18
N TYR A 62 -1.48 -1.79 -8.89
CA TYR A 62 -1.67 -0.41 -9.34
C TYR A 62 -0.54 0.53 -8.90
N LEU A 63 -0.12 0.46 -7.63
CA LEU A 63 0.97 1.30 -7.12
C LEU A 63 2.32 0.93 -7.73
N ARG A 64 2.61 -0.36 -7.90
CA ARG A 64 3.82 -0.82 -8.58
C ARG A 64 3.89 -0.23 -9.99
N ASP A 65 2.80 -0.29 -10.74
CA ASP A 65 2.76 0.20 -12.12
C ASP A 65 2.83 1.73 -12.16
N LEU A 66 2.16 2.43 -11.23
CA LEU A 66 2.24 3.88 -11.05
C LEU A 66 3.68 4.36 -10.83
N PHE A 67 4.46 3.61 -10.05
CA PHE A 67 5.86 3.91 -9.74
C PHE A 67 6.85 3.12 -10.62
N GLN A 68 6.43 2.66 -11.80
CA GLN A 68 7.30 2.05 -12.81
C GLN A 68 8.15 0.88 -12.28
N GLY A 69 7.58 0.08 -11.38
CA GLY A 69 8.26 -1.08 -10.77
C GLY A 69 9.08 -0.77 -9.51
N ASP A 70 9.16 0.50 -9.08
CA ASP A 70 9.84 0.86 -7.83
C ASP A 70 9.04 0.37 -6.62
N LEU A 71 9.47 -0.77 -6.06
CA LEU A 71 8.83 -1.41 -4.92
C LEU A 71 8.94 -0.59 -3.63
N PHE A 72 9.97 0.24 -3.49
CA PHE A 72 10.08 1.13 -2.34
C PHE A 72 8.98 2.17 -2.39
N LEU A 73 8.80 2.84 -3.53
CA LEU A 73 7.73 3.84 -3.71
C LEU A 73 6.34 3.22 -3.63
N ALA A 74 6.15 2.03 -4.18
CA ALA A 74 4.89 1.32 -4.09
C ALA A 74 4.53 0.99 -2.62
N ALA A 75 5.48 0.42 -1.86
CA ALA A 75 5.28 0.14 -0.44
C ALA A 75 5.06 1.44 0.36
N ALA A 76 5.81 2.49 0.01
CA ALA A 76 5.67 3.80 0.63
C ALA A 76 4.29 4.40 0.42
N ALA A 77 3.77 4.32 -0.79
CA ALA A 77 2.45 4.83 -1.15
C ALA A 77 1.32 3.98 -0.56
N TYR A 78 1.56 2.69 -0.39
CA TYR A 78 0.61 1.80 0.28
C TYR A 78 0.41 2.22 1.74
N ASN A 79 1.52 2.47 2.46
CA ASN A 79 1.50 2.86 3.87
C ASN A 79 1.17 4.36 4.08
N GLY A 80 1.87 5.24 3.37
CA GLY A 80 1.82 6.69 3.55
C GLY A 80 0.80 7.41 2.67
N GLY A 81 0.06 6.68 1.84
CA GLY A 81 -0.94 7.20 0.89
C GLY A 81 -0.34 7.63 -0.45
N GLN A 82 -0.95 7.16 -1.54
CA GLN A 82 -0.54 7.46 -2.92
C GLN A 82 -0.32 8.96 -3.15
N GLY A 83 -1.33 9.80 -2.91
CA GLY A 83 -1.22 11.23 -3.19
C GLY A 83 -0.16 11.96 -2.36
N ASN A 84 0.22 11.43 -1.19
CA ASN A 84 1.30 11.98 -0.39
C ASN A 84 2.66 11.67 -1.02
N ILE A 85 2.89 10.40 -1.37
CA ILE A 85 4.15 9.97 -1.99
C ILE A 85 4.30 10.56 -3.38
N THR A 86 3.26 10.51 -4.21
CA THR A 86 3.25 11.14 -5.54
C THR A 86 3.60 12.63 -5.44
N ARG A 87 2.99 13.40 -4.52
CA ARG A 87 3.32 14.82 -4.33
C ARG A 87 4.77 15.04 -3.90
N LYS A 88 5.28 14.27 -2.94
CA LYS A 88 6.67 14.41 -2.47
C LYS A 88 7.68 14.07 -3.57
N VAL A 89 7.34 13.12 -4.43
CA VAL A 89 8.21 12.61 -5.48
C VAL A 89 8.12 13.47 -6.75
N GLU A 90 6.93 13.91 -7.16
CA GLU A 90 6.68 14.63 -8.42
C GLU A 90 6.55 16.15 -8.28
N GLN A 91 6.24 16.66 -7.08
CA GLN A 91 6.01 18.10 -6.84
C GLN A 91 6.97 18.69 -5.79
N GLY A 92 7.85 17.86 -5.21
CA GLY A 92 8.85 18.29 -4.26
C GLY A 92 10.01 19.05 -4.92
N PRO A 93 10.91 19.65 -4.12
CA PRO A 93 12.12 20.33 -4.63
C PRO A 93 13.06 19.41 -5.43
N TYR A 94 12.81 18.11 -5.40
CA TYR A 94 13.60 17.08 -6.07
C TYR A 94 12.87 16.45 -7.26
N ALA A 95 11.72 16.97 -7.69
CA ALA A 95 10.90 16.40 -8.79
C ALA A 95 11.69 16.13 -10.07
N GLN A 96 12.68 16.98 -10.36
CA GLN A 96 13.54 16.90 -11.54
C GLN A 96 14.61 15.81 -11.45
N LEU A 97 14.82 15.21 -10.27
CA LEU A 97 15.87 14.23 -10.04
C LEU A 97 15.39 12.81 -10.39
N PRO A 98 16.32 11.89 -10.71
CA PRO A 98 16.00 10.47 -10.78
C PRO A 98 15.31 9.98 -9.50
N VAL A 99 14.38 9.03 -9.63
CA VAL A 99 13.56 8.52 -8.52
C VAL A 99 14.41 8.10 -7.31
N LEU A 100 15.50 7.36 -7.56
CA LEU A 100 16.42 6.90 -6.50
C LEU A 100 17.06 8.07 -5.75
N THR A 101 17.46 9.13 -6.47
CA THR A 101 18.07 10.33 -5.88
C THR A 101 17.07 11.15 -5.05
N ARG A 102 15.78 11.10 -5.38
CA ARG A 102 14.72 11.73 -4.57
C ARG A 102 14.59 11.03 -3.22
N LEU A 103 14.67 9.71 -3.17
CA LEU A 103 14.47 8.91 -1.96
C LEU A 103 15.51 9.14 -0.87
N ASP A 104 16.77 9.34 -1.25
CA ASP A 104 17.82 9.70 -0.30
C ASP A 104 17.58 11.10 0.31
N ARG A 105 16.91 11.97 -0.44
CA ARG A 105 16.70 13.38 -0.08
C ARG A 105 15.33 13.68 0.55
N VAL A 106 14.33 12.83 0.38
CA VAL A 106 13.03 12.96 1.06
C VAL A 106 13.10 12.19 2.38
N PRO A 107 13.18 12.87 3.55
CA PRO A 107 13.17 12.19 4.84
C PRO A 107 11.80 11.57 5.09
N LEU A 108 11.68 10.27 4.84
CA LEU A 108 10.51 9.45 5.14
C LEU A 108 10.88 8.36 6.16
N PRO A 109 11.25 8.71 7.41
CA PRO A 109 11.74 7.74 8.39
C PRO A 109 10.72 6.62 8.66
N GLU A 110 9.45 6.98 8.88
CA GLU A 110 8.36 6.02 9.10
C GLU A 110 8.17 5.06 7.91
N THR A 111 8.24 5.61 6.70
CA THR A 111 8.11 4.84 5.45
C THR A 111 9.30 3.91 5.23
N ARG A 112 10.51 4.37 5.56
CA ARG A 112 11.73 3.56 5.45
C ARG A 112 11.67 2.37 6.42
N ASP A 113 11.20 2.60 7.64
CA ASP A 113 11.06 1.53 8.62
C ASP A 113 9.96 0.55 8.23
N TYR A 114 8.85 1.04 7.68
CA TYR A 114 7.81 0.18 7.09
C TYR A 114 8.38 -0.68 5.95
N TYR A 115 9.12 -0.08 5.01
CA TYR A 115 9.74 -0.81 3.90
C TYR A 115 10.70 -1.90 4.40
N LYS A 116 11.57 -1.60 5.37
CA LYS A 116 12.47 -2.60 5.97
C LYS A 116 11.71 -3.80 6.54
N LYS A 117 10.61 -3.55 7.24
CA LYS A 117 9.74 -4.62 7.77
C LYS A 117 9.15 -5.46 6.66
N VAL A 118 8.58 -4.83 5.63
CA VAL A 118 7.99 -5.52 4.48
C VAL A 118 9.04 -6.38 3.75
N MET A 119 10.24 -5.84 3.51
CA MET A 119 11.31 -6.56 2.84
C MET A 119 11.87 -7.71 3.69
N GLY A 120 11.98 -7.53 5.01
CA GLY A 120 12.36 -8.60 5.93
C GLY A 120 11.35 -9.76 5.89
N SER A 121 10.05 -9.43 5.93
CA SER A 121 8.99 -10.42 5.77
C SER A 121 9.01 -11.09 4.39
N TRP A 122 9.18 -10.33 3.30
CA TRP A 122 9.28 -10.87 1.94
C TRP A 122 10.46 -11.84 1.78
N TRP A 123 11.62 -11.51 2.34
CA TRP A 123 12.78 -12.39 2.33
C TRP A 123 12.50 -13.71 3.06
N ASN A 124 11.88 -13.64 4.24
CA ASN A 124 11.49 -14.83 4.99
C ASN A 124 10.49 -15.70 4.22
N TYR A 125 9.46 -15.11 3.61
CA TYR A 125 8.51 -15.85 2.77
C TYR A 125 9.17 -16.47 1.54
N THR A 126 10.06 -15.73 0.86
CA THR A 126 10.79 -16.24 -0.31
C THR A 126 11.69 -17.42 0.06
N ARG A 127 12.27 -17.42 1.27
CA ARG A 127 13.06 -18.54 1.76
C ARG A 127 12.22 -19.76 2.13
N LEU A 128 11.05 -19.57 2.73
CA LEU A 128 10.19 -20.65 3.24
C LEU A 128 9.41 -21.37 2.14
N TYR A 129 9.05 -20.67 1.07
CA TYR A 129 8.17 -21.17 0.00
C TYR A 129 8.90 -21.27 -1.36
N ARG A 130 10.21 -21.52 -1.30
CA ARG A 130 11.06 -21.77 -2.47
C ARG A 130 11.06 -23.25 -2.84
#